data_AF-A0A183DZD5-F1
#
_entry.id   AF-A0A183DZD5-F1
#
_cell.length_a   1.000
_cell.length_b   1.000
_cell.length_c   1.000
_cell.angle_alpha   90.00
_cell.angle_beta   90.00
_cell.angle_gamma   90.00
#
_symmetry.space_group_name_H-M   'P 1'
#
loop_
_entity.id
_entity.type
_entity.pdbx_description
1 polymer ?
#
loop_
_entity_poly.entity_id
_entity_poly.type
_entity_poly.pdbx_seq_one_letter_code
_entity_poly.pdbx_strand_id
1 'polypeptide(L)'
;MESKGELRAARLYYQYAKDYLSVVRLLCYTEAIDEAVEIANSSGDKAACYHLGQYFEAHGDPHAAVTFFTKARACSNALRLAKEYNMKDKIANLALMAGGNELVEAARYYESVPGQADKAVMLYHKASSLTCCRLKALKKLAPMSFHDAKNERLWFKTNTKLGKLYFDQKEFTKLDRIIKQLRNSCKVSPYKSMCCAIE
;
A
#
# COMPACT_ATOMS: atom_id res chain seq x y z
N MET A 1 -17.97 -7.89 -42.96
CA MET A 1 -18.46 -9.12 -42.30
C MET A 1 -17.43 -10.22 -42.52
N GLU A 2 -16.27 -10.09 -41.88
CA GLU A 2 -15.18 -11.05 -42.02
C GLU A 2 -15.09 -11.89 -40.73
N SER A 3 -15.13 -13.21 -40.90
CA SER A 3 -14.14 -14.09 -40.27
C SER A 3 -14.28 -14.55 -38.81
N LYS A 4 -15.45 -15.03 -38.36
CA LYS A 4 -15.50 -15.95 -37.19
C LYS A 4 -14.58 -17.17 -37.36
N GLY A 5 -14.37 -17.61 -38.60
CA GLY A 5 -13.44 -18.69 -38.96
C GLY A 5 -11.97 -18.31 -38.77
N GLU A 6 -11.55 -17.14 -39.25
CA GLU A 6 -10.14 -16.73 -39.14
C GLU A 6 -9.77 -16.32 -37.71
N LEU A 7 -10.70 -15.83 -36.90
CA LEU A 7 -10.46 -15.57 -35.47
C LEU A 7 -10.05 -16.82 -34.70
N ARG A 8 -10.65 -17.98 -35.03
CA ARG A 8 -10.28 -19.26 -34.40
C ARG A 8 -8.91 -19.73 -34.85
N ALA A 9 -8.59 -19.60 -36.14
CA ALA A 9 -7.28 -19.95 -36.68
C ALA A 9 -6.18 -19.04 -36.08
N ALA A 10 -6.41 -17.73 -36.06
CA ALA A 10 -5.51 -16.74 -35.47
C ALA A 10 -5.23 -17.02 -33.99
N ARG A 11 -6.27 -17.36 -33.21
CA ARG A 11 -6.12 -17.76 -31.80
C ARG A 11 -5.18 -18.96 -31.65
N LEU A 12 -5.33 -19.98 -32.50
CA LEU A 12 -4.47 -21.15 -32.47
C LEU A 12 -3.00 -20.80 -32.76
N TYR A 13 -2.77 -19.92 -33.75
CA TYR A 13 -1.42 -19.43 -34.07
C TYR A 13 -0.80 -18.64 -32.91
N TYR A 14 -1.53 -17.72 -32.30
CA TYR A 14 -1.04 -16.95 -31.16
C TYR A 14 -0.79 -17.83 -29.92
N GLN A 15 -1.63 -18.83 -29.69
CA GLN A 15 -1.44 -19.79 -28.61
C GLN A 15 -0.18 -20.65 -28.84
N TYR A 16 0.07 -21.07 -30.08
CA TYR A 16 1.31 -21.77 -30.44
C TYR A 16 2.55 -20.87 -30.28
N ALA A 17 2.43 -19.60 -30.64
CA ALA A 17 3.47 -18.58 -30.44
C ALA A 17 3.63 -18.15 -28.97
N LYS A 18 2.77 -18.63 -28.05
CA LYS A 18 2.70 -18.21 -26.64
C LYS A 18 2.51 -16.70 -26.44
N ASP A 19 1.87 -16.04 -27.40
CA ASP A 19 1.47 -14.63 -27.29
C ASP A 19 0.09 -14.54 -26.63
N TYR A 20 0.07 -14.68 -25.31
CA TYR A 20 -1.16 -14.65 -24.51
C TYR A 20 -1.85 -13.28 -24.52
N LEU A 21 -1.10 -12.20 -24.75
CA LEU A 21 -1.63 -10.86 -24.86
C LEU A 21 -2.57 -10.75 -26.06
N SER A 22 -2.10 -11.18 -27.24
CA SER A 22 -2.90 -11.17 -28.47
C SER A 22 -4.10 -12.11 -28.36
N VAL A 23 -3.94 -13.28 -27.73
CA VAL A 23 -5.05 -14.20 -27.45
C VAL A 23 -6.12 -13.55 -26.57
N VAL A 24 -5.74 -12.94 -25.44
CA VAL A 24 -6.69 -12.28 -24.53
C VAL A 24 -7.41 -11.13 -25.21
N ARG A 25 -6.72 -10.32 -26.03
CA ARG A 25 -7.35 -9.23 -26.80
C ARG A 25 -8.43 -9.75 -27.76
N LEU A 26 -8.15 -10.84 -28.46
CA LEU A 26 -9.12 -11.48 -29.34
C LEU A 26 -10.32 -12.03 -28.55
N LEU A 27 -10.08 -12.65 -27.40
CA LEU A 27 -11.15 -13.19 -26.56
C LEU A 27 -12.06 -12.09 -25.99
N CYS A 28 -11.47 -10.97 -25.55
CA CYS A 28 -12.22 -9.78 -25.13
C CYS A 28 -13.06 -9.21 -26.27
N TYR A 29 -12.56 -9.23 -27.51
CA TYR A 29 -13.33 -8.79 -28.69
C TYR A 29 -14.50 -9.74 -29.00
N THR A 30 -14.33 -11.03 -28.76
CA THR A 30 -15.39 -12.04 -28.96
C THR A 30 -16.34 -12.20 -27.76
N GLU A 31 -16.19 -11.35 -26.73
CA GLU A 31 -16.94 -11.42 -25.46
C GLU A 31 -16.79 -12.76 -24.70
N ALA A 32 -15.77 -13.55 -25.01
CA ALA A 32 -15.47 -14.83 -24.35
C ALA A 32 -14.56 -14.61 -23.13
N ILE A 33 -15.10 -13.92 -22.12
CA ILE A 33 -14.30 -13.42 -20.98
C ILE A 33 -13.84 -14.53 -20.05
N ASP A 34 -14.67 -15.56 -19.84
CA ASP A 34 -14.31 -16.70 -19.00
C ASP A 34 -13.07 -17.43 -19.54
N GLU A 35 -13.04 -17.71 -20.85
CA GLU A 35 -11.86 -18.27 -21.53
C GLU A 35 -10.64 -17.35 -21.37
N ALA A 36 -10.82 -16.03 -21.49
CA ALA A 36 -9.72 -15.08 -21.35
C ALA A 36 -9.12 -15.10 -19.93
N VAL A 37 -9.97 -15.20 -18.92
CA VAL A 37 -9.58 -15.30 -17.50
C VAL A 37 -8.79 -16.59 -17.24
N GLU A 38 -9.25 -17.72 -17.76
CA GLU A 38 -8.56 -19.00 -17.64
C GLU A 38 -7.16 -18.96 -18.29
N ILE A 39 -7.06 -18.39 -19.49
CA ILE A 39 -5.77 -18.24 -20.19
C ILE A 39 -4.84 -17.31 -19.42
N ALA A 40 -5.32 -16.18 -18.91
CA ALA A 40 -4.47 -15.28 -18.13
C ALA A 40 -3.99 -15.92 -16.82
N ASN A 41 -4.85 -16.71 -16.17
CA ASN A 41 -4.52 -17.41 -14.93
C ASN A 41 -3.54 -18.56 -15.14
N SER A 42 -3.69 -19.32 -16.22
CA SER A 42 -2.81 -20.44 -16.57
C SER A 42 -1.47 -19.98 -17.12
N SER A 43 -1.45 -18.93 -17.95
CA SER A 43 -0.21 -18.36 -18.50
C SER A 43 0.58 -17.56 -17.47
N GLY A 44 -0.11 -16.86 -16.56
CA GLY A 44 0.52 -15.93 -15.62
C GLY A 44 1.20 -14.73 -16.31
N ASP A 45 0.88 -14.48 -17.58
CA ASP A 45 1.51 -13.39 -18.33
C ASP A 45 1.03 -12.03 -17.81
N LYS A 46 2.01 -11.14 -17.55
CA LYS A 46 1.72 -9.84 -16.94
C LYS A 46 0.98 -8.92 -17.89
N ALA A 47 1.30 -8.95 -19.18
CA ALA A 47 0.66 -8.09 -20.17
C ALA A 47 -0.78 -8.54 -20.42
N ALA A 48 -1.02 -9.86 -20.51
CA ALA A 48 -2.35 -10.45 -20.59
C ALA A 48 -3.21 -10.09 -19.37
N CYS A 49 -2.67 -10.25 -18.14
CA CYS A 49 -3.36 -9.85 -16.91
C CYS A 49 -3.66 -8.35 -16.87
N TYR A 50 -2.73 -7.52 -17.33
CA TYR A 50 -2.93 -6.07 -17.37
C TYR A 50 -4.09 -5.68 -18.29
N HIS A 51 -4.17 -6.27 -19.48
CA HIS A 51 -5.25 -6.03 -20.42
C HIS A 51 -6.62 -6.46 -19.89
N LEU A 52 -6.71 -7.61 -19.21
CA LEU A 52 -7.94 -7.99 -18.52
C LEU A 52 -8.31 -7.01 -17.42
N GLY A 53 -7.33 -6.51 -16.66
CA GLY A 53 -7.54 -5.47 -15.66
C GLY A 53 -8.20 -4.22 -16.26
N GLN A 54 -7.72 -3.75 -17.41
CA GLN A 54 -8.31 -2.62 -18.14
C GLN A 54 -9.72 -2.93 -18.67
N TYR A 55 -9.94 -4.16 -19.15
CA TYR A 55 -11.25 -4.60 -19.60
C TYR A 55 -12.27 -4.55 -18.47
N PHE A 56 -11.97 -5.15 -17.30
CA PHE A 56 -12.88 -5.12 -16.15
C PHE A 56 -13.09 -3.71 -15.58
N GLU A 57 -12.06 -2.85 -15.63
CA GLU A 57 -12.21 -1.43 -15.27
C GLU A 57 -13.22 -0.72 -16.20
N ALA A 58 -13.17 -0.98 -17.51
CA ALA A 58 -14.11 -0.42 -18.47
C ALA A 58 -15.54 -0.98 -18.35
N HIS A 59 -15.69 -2.22 -17.87
CA HIS A 59 -16.98 -2.90 -17.70
C HIS A 59 -17.60 -2.70 -16.31
N GLY A 60 -16.97 -1.89 -15.46
CA GLY A 60 -17.52 -1.53 -14.15
C GLY A 60 -17.36 -2.58 -13.06
N ASP A 61 -16.44 -3.55 -13.22
CA ASP A 61 -16.06 -4.47 -12.14
C ASP A 61 -14.67 -4.11 -11.56
N PRO A 62 -14.61 -3.21 -10.57
CA PRO A 62 -13.36 -2.81 -9.94
C PRO A 62 -12.76 -3.94 -9.09
N HIS A 63 -13.56 -4.89 -8.61
CA HIS A 63 -13.07 -5.98 -7.76
C HIS A 63 -12.22 -6.96 -8.57
N ALA A 64 -12.70 -7.33 -9.75
CA ALA A 64 -11.95 -8.14 -10.71
C ALA A 64 -10.73 -7.36 -11.23
N ALA A 65 -10.91 -6.10 -11.62
CA ALA A 65 -9.82 -5.26 -12.14
C ALA A 65 -8.62 -5.18 -11.18
N VAL A 66 -8.86 -4.90 -9.89
CA VAL A 66 -7.80 -4.86 -8.87
C VAL A 66 -7.07 -6.20 -8.75
N THR A 67 -7.78 -7.32 -8.85
CA THR A 67 -7.19 -8.66 -8.76
C THR A 67 -6.25 -8.94 -9.94
N PHE A 68 -6.67 -8.57 -11.16
CA PHE A 68 -5.82 -8.74 -12.36
C PHE A 68 -4.65 -7.76 -12.40
N PHE A 69 -4.84 -6.50 -12.00
CA PHE A 69 -3.71 -5.56 -11.85
C PHE A 69 -2.70 -6.01 -10.81
N THR A 70 -3.16 -6.64 -9.73
CA THR A 70 -2.28 -7.25 -8.72
C THR A 70 -1.45 -8.38 -9.36
N LYS A 71 -2.07 -9.27 -10.13
CA LYS A 71 -1.38 -10.34 -10.86
C LYS A 71 -0.37 -9.79 -11.87
N ALA A 72 -0.70 -8.69 -12.54
CA ALA A 72 0.18 -8.00 -13.48
C ALA A 72 1.35 -7.24 -12.81
N ARG A 73 1.41 -7.16 -11.48
CA ARG A 73 2.32 -6.30 -10.70
C ARG A 73 2.14 -4.79 -10.96
N ALA A 74 0.97 -4.39 -11.44
CA ALA A 74 0.60 -2.99 -11.65
C ALA A 74 -0.05 -2.42 -10.38
N CYS A 75 0.74 -2.33 -9.30
CA CYS A 75 0.22 -1.95 -7.98
C CYS A 75 -0.32 -0.51 -7.93
N SER A 76 0.22 0.41 -8.73
CA SER A 76 -0.26 1.79 -8.82
C SER A 76 -1.71 1.88 -9.29
N ASN A 77 -2.04 1.17 -10.38
CA ASN A 77 -3.40 1.11 -10.91
C ASN A 77 -4.35 0.42 -9.93
N ALA A 78 -3.91 -0.68 -9.32
CA ALA A 78 -4.68 -1.37 -8.30
C ALA A 78 -4.98 -0.49 -7.08
N LEU A 79 -4.00 0.29 -6.62
CA LEU A 79 -4.15 1.21 -5.48
C LEU A 79 -5.08 2.38 -5.81
N ARG A 80 -4.99 2.95 -7.02
CA ARG A 80 -5.91 3.98 -7.49
C ARG A 80 -7.36 3.49 -7.42
N LEU A 81 -7.64 2.35 -8.04
CA LEU A 81 -8.98 1.75 -8.04
C LEU A 81 -9.44 1.39 -6.62
N ALA A 82 -8.57 0.80 -5.80
CA ALA A 82 -8.92 0.44 -4.44
C ALA A 82 -9.28 1.66 -3.57
N LYS A 83 -8.63 2.81 -3.79
CA LYS A 83 -8.96 4.08 -3.11
C LYS A 83 -10.30 4.64 -3.59
N GLU A 84 -10.54 4.65 -4.89
CA GLU A 84 -11.78 5.18 -5.50
C GLU A 84 -13.03 4.40 -5.05
N TYR A 85 -12.94 3.07 -5.05
CA TYR A 85 -14.03 2.19 -4.64
C TYR A 85 -14.02 1.84 -3.14
N ASN A 86 -13.22 2.55 -2.32
CA ASN A 86 -13.14 2.37 -0.87
C ASN A 86 -12.90 0.90 -0.43
N MET A 87 -12.08 0.17 -1.17
CA MET A 87 -11.74 -1.23 -0.90
C MET A 87 -10.68 -1.35 0.21
N LYS A 88 -11.04 -0.88 1.42
CA LYS A 88 -10.12 -0.73 2.56
C LYS A 88 -9.31 -2.00 2.83
N ASP A 89 -9.90 -3.18 2.77
CA ASP A 89 -9.16 -4.41 3.08
C ASP A 89 -8.07 -4.75 2.05
N LYS A 90 -8.26 -4.36 0.77
CA LYS A 90 -7.27 -4.57 -0.29
C LYS A 90 -6.15 -3.54 -0.26
N ILE A 91 -6.44 -2.28 0.13
CA ILE A 91 -5.45 -1.18 0.10
C ILE A 91 -4.20 -1.51 0.93
N ALA A 92 -4.34 -2.05 2.14
CA ALA A 92 -3.20 -2.36 2.99
C ALA A 92 -2.29 -3.42 2.34
N ASN A 93 -2.89 -4.50 1.81
CA ASN A 93 -2.16 -5.58 1.16
C ASN A 93 -1.46 -5.09 -0.13
N LEU A 94 -2.15 -4.28 -0.93
CA LEU A 94 -1.59 -3.67 -2.14
C LEU A 94 -0.40 -2.76 -1.82
N ALA A 95 -0.52 -1.93 -0.78
CA ALA A 95 0.56 -1.03 -0.36
C ALA A 95 1.78 -1.80 0.17
N LEU A 96 1.55 -2.91 0.88
CA LEU A 96 2.61 -3.81 1.34
C LEU A 96 3.35 -4.47 0.17
N MET A 97 2.65 -4.79 -0.92
CA MET A 97 3.25 -5.34 -2.13
C MET A 97 4.00 -4.28 -2.96
N ALA A 98 3.48 -3.06 -3.05
CA ALA A 98 4.12 -1.97 -3.78
C ALA A 98 5.40 -1.46 -3.08
N GLY A 99 5.34 -1.33 -1.76
CA GLY A 99 6.42 -0.78 -0.95
C GLY A 99 6.64 0.73 -1.15
N GLY A 100 7.72 1.25 -0.55
CA GLY A 100 8.17 2.63 -0.76
C GLY A 100 7.15 3.70 -0.33
N ASN A 101 6.87 4.64 -1.22
CA ASN A 101 6.00 5.80 -0.97
C ASN A 101 4.50 5.42 -0.83
N GLU A 102 4.07 4.37 -1.53
CA GLU A 102 2.67 3.88 -1.50
C GLU A 102 2.23 3.45 -0.09
N LEU A 103 3.15 2.94 0.72
CA LEU A 103 2.90 2.60 2.12
C LEU A 103 2.51 3.82 2.95
N VAL A 104 3.18 4.95 2.74
CA VAL A 104 2.90 6.19 3.47
C VAL A 104 1.58 6.79 3.05
N GLU A 105 1.26 6.72 1.75
CA GLU A 105 0.00 7.23 1.23
C GLU A 105 -1.19 6.38 1.71
N ALA A 106 -1.06 5.05 1.66
CA ALA A 106 -2.06 4.14 2.22
C ALA A 106 -2.26 4.38 3.72
N ALA A 107 -1.18 4.58 4.48
CA ALA A 107 -1.28 4.87 5.91
C ALA A 107 -2.02 6.20 6.19
N ARG A 108 -1.77 7.26 5.40
CA ARG A 108 -2.52 8.53 5.50
C ARG A 108 -4.01 8.34 5.21
N TYR A 109 -4.37 7.49 4.26
CA TYR A 109 -5.76 7.18 3.97
C TYR A 109 -6.45 6.51 5.17
N TYR A 110 -5.76 5.62 5.91
CA TYR A 110 -6.34 5.05 7.13
C TYR A 110 -6.41 6.04 8.30
N GLU A 111 -5.61 7.12 8.30
CA GLU A 111 -5.77 8.19 9.31
C GLU A 111 -7.09 8.96 9.16
N SER A 112 -7.59 9.12 7.93
CA SER A 112 -8.87 9.82 7.71
C SER A 112 -10.08 8.92 7.99
N VAL A 113 -9.89 7.61 8.06
CA VAL A 113 -10.96 6.64 8.31
C VAL A 113 -11.05 6.30 9.80
N PRO A 114 -12.17 6.58 10.49
CA PRO A 114 -12.34 6.19 11.88
C PRO A 114 -12.34 4.66 12.04
N GLY A 115 -11.68 4.16 13.09
CA GLY A 115 -11.66 2.74 13.45
C GLY A 115 -10.59 1.87 12.75
N GLN A 116 -9.69 2.44 11.95
CA GLN A 116 -8.61 1.70 11.28
C GLN A 116 -7.20 2.25 11.58
N ALA A 117 -7.06 2.92 12.73
CA ALA A 117 -5.78 3.48 13.18
C ALA A 117 -4.67 2.41 13.32
N ASP A 118 -5.02 1.18 13.72
CA ASP A 118 -4.06 0.08 13.87
C ASP A 118 -3.40 -0.29 12.53
N LYS A 119 -4.18 -0.31 11.44
CA LYS A 119 -3.67 -0.56 10.08
C LYS A 119 -2.72 0.57 9.65
N ALA A 120 -3.02 1.82 9.99
CA ALA A 120 -2.13 2.95 9.71
C ALA A 120 -0.78 2.81 10.43
N VAL A 121 -0.80 2.46 11.72
CA VAL A 121 0.42 2.25 12.53
C VAL A 121 1.27 1.11 11.96
N MET A 122 0.64 -0.01 11.59
CA MET A 122 1.31 -1.15 10.96
C MET A 122 2.01 -0.77 9.66
N LEU A 123 1.32 -0.04 8.77
CA LEU A 123 1.88 0.37 7.47
C LEU A 123 3.06 1.33 7.65
N TYR A 124 2.95 2.29 8.56
CA TYR A 124 4.07 3.17 8.91
C TYR A 124 5.26 2.40 9.51
N HIS A 125 4.99 1.36 10.30
CA HIS A 125 6.05 0.51 10.82
C HIS A 125 6.80 -0.21 9.70
N LYS A 126 6.07 -0.76 8.72
CA LYS A 126 6.64 -1.52 7.59
C LYS A 126 7.35 -0.64 6.56
N ALA A 127 7.00 0.65 6.47
CA ALA A 127 7.62 1.63 5.58
C ALA A 127 9.05 2.04 5.97
N SER A 128 9.90 1.10 6.43
CA SER A 128 11.25 1.20 7.06
C SER A 128 12.20 2.33 6.62
N SER A 129 11.94 3.01 5.51
CA SER A 129 12.78 4.06 4.91
C SER A 129 12.26 5.50 5.12
N LEU A 130 10.97 5.74 5.38
CA LEU A 130 10.44 7.12 5.53
C LEU A 130 10.34 7.54 7.00
N THR A 131 11.51 7.63 7.66
CA THR A 131 11.63 7.95 9.09
C THR A 131 10.87 9.24 9.45
N CYS A 132 10.85 10.25 8.57
CA CYS A 132 10.13 11.49 8.84
C CYS A 132 8.60 11.34 8.85
N CYS A 133 8.03 10.60 7.89
CA CYS A 133 6.59 10.41 7.80
C CYS A 133 6.07 9.51 8.94
N ARG A 134 6.80 8.42 9.24
CA ARG A 134 6.49 7.51 10.34
C ARG A 134 6.41 8.22 11.68
N LEU A 135 7.36 9.12 11.95
CA LEU A 135 7.46 9.81 13.23
C LEU A 135 6.41 10.92 13.38
N LYS A 136 6.11 11.67 12.31
CA LYS A 136 5.06 12.70 12.30
C LYS A 136 3.66 12.08 12.51
N ALA A 137 3.40 10.93 11.88
CA ALA A 137 2.12 10.22 11.99
C ALA A 137 1.92 9.55 13.36
N LEU A 138 2.94 8.85 13.89
CA LEU A 138 2.88 8.26 15.24
C LEU A 138 2.53 9.30 16.30
N LYS A 139 3.07 10.52 16.20
CA LYS A 139 2.73 11.61 17.14
C LYS A 139 1.24 12.01 17.08
N LYS A 140 0.62 11.95 15.90
CA LYS A 140 -0.78 12.34 15.69
C LYS A 140 -1.75 11.23 16.11
N LEU A 141 -1.35 9.97 15.95
CA LEU A 141 -2.14 8.78 16.32
C LEU A 141 -1.96 8.38 17.79
N ALA A 142 -0.87 8.81 18.43
CA ALA A 142 -0.53 8.50 19.82
C ALA A 142 -1.68 8.66 20.83
N PRO A 143 -2.50 9.73 20.86
CA PRO A 143 -3.51 9.85 21.91
C PRO A 143 -4.57 8.74 21.91
N MET A 144 -4.80 8.08 20.77
CA MET A 144 -5.75 6.95 20.67
C MET A 144 -5.10 5.58 20.94
N SER A 145 -3.79 5.43 20.71
CA SER A 145 -3.06 4.16 20.90
C SER A 145 -2.29 4.07 22.23
N PHE A 146 -2.42 5.06 23.13
CA PHE A 146 -1.55 5.23 24.30
C PHE A 146 -1.95 4.40 25.53
N HIS A 147 -3.02 3.59 25.47
CA HIS A 147 -3.51 2.95 26.69
C HIS A 147 -2.69 1.72 27.15
N ASP A 148 -1.60 1.38 26.45
CA ASP A 148 -0.69 0.30 26.85
C ASP A 148 0.70 0.81 27.26
N ALA A 149 1.02 0.70 28.56
CA ALA A 149 2.26 1.11 29.21
C ALA A 149 3.55 0.48 28.62
N LYS A 150 3.45 -0.58 27.80
CA LYS A 150 4.60 -1.20 27.12
C LYS A 150 5.17 -0.34 25.98
N ASN A 151 4.48 0.72 25.56
CA ASN A 151 4.86 1.52 24.40
C ASN A 151 5.71 2.78 24.73
N GLU A 152 5.98 3.07 26.00
CA GLU A 152 6.77 4.27 26.42
C GLU A 152 8.19 4.27 25.86
N ARG A 153 8.88 3.12 25.85
CA ARG A 153 10.24 3.01 25.32
C ARG A 153 10.30 3.23 23.81
N LEU A 154 9.28 2.76 23.09
CA LEU A 154 9.15 2.98 21.65
C LEU A 154 8.82 4.45 21.37
N TRP A 155 7.93 5.06 22.17
CA TRP A 155 7.60 6.48 22.09
C TRP A 155 8.82 7.37 22.33
N PHE A 156 9.66 7.04 23.32
CA PHE A 156 10.88 7.81 23.61
C PHE A 156 11.88 7.74 22.43
N LYS A 157 12.20 6.53 21.95
CA LYS A 157 13.08 6.34 20.77
C LYS A 157 12.55 7.05 19.52
N THR A 158 11.24 7.01 19.32
CA THR A 158 10.53 7.68 18.23
C THR A 158 10.67 9.21 18.34
N ASN A 159 10.39 9.79 19.50
CA ASN A 159 10.49 11.24 19.69
C ASN A 159 11.92 11.78 19.63
N THR A 160 12.92 11.05 20.12
CA THR A 160 14.33 11.44 19.96
C THR A 160 14.73 11.51 18.48
N LYS A 161 14.32 10.51 17.68
CA LYS A 161 14.59 10.51 16.23
C LYS A 161 13.81 11.59 15.48
N LEU A 162 12.62 11.95 15.97
CA LEU A 162 11.82 13.05 15.43
C LEU A 162 12.44 14.41 15.76
N GLY A 163 13.03 14.56 16.95
CA GLY A 163 13.81 15.74 17.32
C GLY A 163 14.96 15.97 16.36
N LYS A 164 15.74 14.92 16.03
CA LYS A 164 16.83 15.02 15.05
C LYS A 164 16.33 15.50 13.68
N LEU A 165 15.19 15.00 13.21
CA LEU A 165 14.62 15.44 11.93
C LEU A 165 14.14 16.90 11.93
N TYR A 166 13.52 17.38 13.02
CA TYR A 166 13.12 18.78 13.10
C TYR A 166 14.32 19.71 13.18
N PHE A 167 15.41 19.26 13.81
CA PHE A 167 16.69 19.97 13.77
C PHE A 167 17.22 20.05 12.34
N ASP A 168 17.24 18.94 11.59
CA ASP A 168 17.68 18.91 10.19
C ASP A 168 16.80 19.76 9.26
N GLN A 169 15.49 19.86 9.55
CA GLN A 169 14.51 20.68 8.80
C GLN A 169 14.48 22.17 9.25
N LYS A 170 15.33 22.59 10.19
CA LYS A 170 15.36 23.94 10.80
C LYS A 170 14.02 24.38 11.44
N GLU A 171 13.18 23.42 11.84
CA GLU A 171 11.88 23.67 12.48
C GLU A 171 12.01 23.72 14.01
N PHE A 172 12.66 24.77 14.54
CA PHE A 172 13.03 24.88 15.96
C PHE A 172 11.85 24.96 16.93
N THR A 173 10.71 25.52 16.50
CA THR A 173 9.51 25.64 17.34
C THR A 173 8.88 24.27 17.65
N LYS A 174 8.90 23.35 16.68
CA LYS A 174 8.42 21.97 16.85
C LYS A 174 9.41 21.14 17.65
N LEU A 175 10.71 21.40 17.48
CA LEU A 175 11.79 20.78 18.25
C LEU A 175 11.67 21.07 19.75
N ASP A 176 11.51 22.35 20.12
CA ASP A 176 11.37 22.77 21.53
C ASP A 176 10.21 22.05 22.23
N ARG A 177 9.06 21.92 21.56
CA ARG A 177 7.89 21.20 22.10
C ARG A 177 8.21 19.72 22.36
N ILE A 178 8.95 19.06 21.48
CA ILE A 178 9.34 17.65 21.67
C ILE A 178 10.35 17.50 22.80
N ILE A 179 11.32 18.39 22.89
CA ILE A 179 12.30 18.38 23.98
C ILE A 179 11.60 18.54 25.33
N LYS A 180 10.60 19.43 25.42
CA LYS A 180 9.76 19.58 26.63
C LYS A 180 8.98 18.31 26.96
N GLN A 181 8.37 17.66 25.96
CA GLN A 181 7.66 16.40 26.16
C GLN A 181 8.59 15.27 26.63
N LEU A 182 9.76 15.12 26.00
CA LEU A 182 10.80 14.15 26.39
C LEU A 182 11.28 14.41 27.82
N ARG A 183 11.56 15.67 28.17
CA ARG A 183 12.01 16.07 29.51
C ARG A 183 10.95 15.76 30.58
N ASN A 184 9.67 15.95 30.26
CA ASN A 184 8.58 15.62 31.18
C ASN A 184 8.44 14.10 31.36
N SER A 185 8.58 13.31 30.29
CA SER A 185 8.58 11.84 30.37
C SER A 185 9.71 11.31 31.28
N CYS A 186 10.90 11.89 31.19
CA CYS A 186 12.02 11.55 32.08
C CYS A 186 11.77 11.91 33.56
N LYS A 187 10.84 12.83 33.86
CA LYS A 187 10.50 13.24 35.23
C LYS A 187 9.39 12.40 35.86
N VAL A 188 8.51 11.83 35.05
CA VAL A 188 7.30 11.12 35.51
C VAL A 188 7.53 9.62 35.71
N SER A 189 8.51 9.02 35.03
CA SER A 189 8.76 7.57 35.17
C SER A 189 9.50 7.25 36.48
N PRO A 190 8.97 6.37 37.36
CA PRO A 190 9.62 5.97 38.61
C PRO A 190 10.86 5.08 38.38
N TYR A 191 11.16 4.68 37.15
CA TYR A 191 12.35 3.92 36.78
C TYR A 191 13.46 4.86 36.27
N LYS A 192 14.08 5.55 37.23
CA LYS A 192 15.26 6.41 37.06
C LYS A 192 16.48 5.70 36.43
N SER A 193 16.44 4.38 36.22
CA SER A 193 17.55 3.56 35.74
C SER A 193 17.67 3.40 34.22
N MET A 194 16.67 3.77 33.41
CA MET A 194 16.76 3.62 31.94
C MET A 194 17.46 4.77 31.21
N CYS A 195 17.67 5.92 31.85
CA CYS A 195 18.38 7.06 31.24
C CYS A 195 19.91 6.84 31.11
N CYS A 196 20.48 5.83 31.77
CA CYS A 196 21.93 5.55 31.73
C CYS A 196 22.37 4.53 30.65
N ALA A 197 21.47 4.00 29.82
CA ALA A 197 21.83 3.01 28.80
C ALA A 197 21.98 3.61 27.39
N ILE A 198 22.57 4.81 27.31
CA ILE A 198 23.09 5.40 26.06
C ILE A 198 24.56 5.74 26.31
N GLU A 199 25.35 4.69 26.53
CA GLU A 199 26.75 4.61 26.08
C GLU A 199 26.83 3.42 25.12
#